data_AF-A0AAN6QL79-F1
#
_entry.id   AF-A0AAN6QL79-F1
#
_cell.length_a   1.000
_cell.length_b   1.000
_cell.length_c   1.000
_cell.angle_alpha   90.00
_cell.angle_beta   90.00
_cell.angle_gamma   90.00
#
_symmetry.space_group_name_H-M   'P 1'
#
loop_
_entity.id
_entity.type
_entity.pdbx_description
1 polymer ?
#
loop_
_entity_poly.entity_id
_entity_poly.type
_entity_poly.pdbx_seq_one_letter_code
_entity_poly.pdbx_strand_id
1 'polypeptide(L)'
;CVACRNDKTPVEKTVKLKCRHRMCHSCLRRAFKKSLTDPQHMPPRCCTTDHISPKHVEKLFDARFKKDWNQRYVEFTRRNSLYCPSRRCGQWISPEDIRHEGGRRQAQCSRCSIKICGSCSRKWHYQSECPRDEESTQFLEQLNREVWQRCYRCKATIELKEGSNRMTCHCGAEFCMVCGGKWKTCRC
;
A
#
# COMPACT_ATOMS: atom_id res chain seq x y z
N CYS A 1 -22.63 18.56 10.02
CA CYS A 1 -21.35 17.90 9.59
C CYS A 1 -21.58 17.15 8.28
N VAL A 2 -20.75 17.32 7.23
CA VAL A 2 -21.02 16.75 5.90
C VAL A 2 -21.10 15.21 5.88
N ALA A 3 -20.31 14.52 6.73
CA ALA A 3 -20.21 13.06 6.68
C ALA A 3 -21.27 12.34 7.54
N CYS A 4 -21.61 12.85 8.72
CA CYS A 4 -22.61 12.22 9.61
C CYS A 4 -23.93 12.98 9.71
N ARG A 5 -24.09 14.10 8.99
CA ARG A 5 -25.26 14.98 9.03
C ARG A 5 -25.66 15.48 10.42
N ASN A 6 -24.75 15.40 11.39
CA ASN A 6 -24.99 15.95 12.73
C ASN A 6 -24.65 17.45 12.72
N ASP A 7 -25.68 18.29 12.86
CA ASP A 7 -25.56 19.74 12.86
C ASP A 7 -25.41 20.33 14.27
N LYS A 8 -25.57 19.50 15.31
CA LYS A 8 -25.34 19.87 16.71
C LYS A 8 -23.85 19.84 17.11
N THR A 9 -22.95 19.52 16.20
CA THR A 9 -21.51 19.46 16.53
C THR A 9 -20.94 20.89 16.59
N PRO A 10 -20.32 21.29 17.72
CA PRO A 10 -19.70 22.61 17.86
C PRO A 10 -18.63 22.87 16.79
N VAL A 11 -18.50 24.12 16.36
CA VAL A 11 -17.62 24.52 15.24
C VAL A 11 -16.16 24.16 15.53
N GLU A 12 -15.73 24.23 16.79
CA GLU A 12 -14.38 23.93 17.29
C GLU A 12 -14.04 22.44 17.19
N LYS A 13 -15.08 21.58 17.15
CA LYS A 13 -14.97 20.13 16.92
C LYS A 13 -15.12 19.77 15.44
N THR A 14 -15.05 20.75 14.54
CA THR A 14 -15.11 20.59 13.09
C THR A 14 -13.95 21.27 12.38
N VAL A 15 -13.61 20.72 11.22
CA VAL A 15 -12.60 21.29 10.32
C VAL A 15 -13.28 21.71 9.03
N LYS A 16 -12.96 22.93 8.56
CA LYS A 16 -13.30 23.40 7.22
C LYS A 16 -12.27 22.89 6.22
N LEU A 17 -12.71 22.13 5.23
CA LEU A 17 -11.88 21.54 4.19
C LEU A 17 -11.69 22.50 3.01
N LYS A 18 -10.76 22.17 2.09
CA LYS A 18 -10.52 22.97 0.87
C LYS A 18 -11.78 23.13 0.01
N CYS A 19 -12.57 22.07 -0.11
CA CYS A 19 -13.87 22.07 -0.80
C CYS A 19 -14.99 22.83 -0.04
N ARG A 20 -14.65 23.63 0.97
CA ARG A 20 -15.56 24.43 1.82
C ARG A 20 -16.51 23.66 2.73
N HIS A 21 -16.66 22.34 2.56
CA HIS A 21 -17.40 21.50 3.51
C HIS A 21 -16.77 21.44 4.90
N ARG A 22 -17.60 21.24 5.93
CA ARG A 22 -17.17 21.00 7.31
C ARG A 22 -17.35 19.55 7.72
N MET A 23 -16.30 18.96 8.27
CA MET A 23 -16.32 17.60 8.82
C MET A 23 -15.91 17.59 10.29
N CYS A 24 -16.64 16.86 11.13
CA CYS A 24 -16.33 16.75 12.55
C CYS A 24 -15.12 15.83 12.80
N HIS A 25 -14.47 16.01 13.96
CA HIS A 25 -13.29 15.24 14.36
C HIS A 25 -13.53 13.72 14.40
N SER A 26 -14.73 13.28 14.80
CA SER A 26 -15.07 11.85 14.84
C SER A 26 -15.17 11.25 13.43
N CYS A 27 -15.76 11.98 12.48
CA CYS A 27 -15.81 11.57 11.07
C CYS A 27 -14.43 11.59 10.41
N LEU A 28 -13.62 12.62 10.67
CA LEU A 28 -12.21 12.66 10.24
C LEU A 28 -11.43 11.45 10.75
N ARG A 29 -11.57 11.15 12.04
CA ARG A 29 -10.90 9.99 12.65
C ARG A 29 -11.30 8.69 11.95
N ARG A 30 -12.60 8.52 11.65
CA ARG A 30 -13.11 7.34 10.95
C ARG A 30 -12.59 7.24 9.52
N ALA A 31 -12.56 8.36 8.78
CA ALA A 31 -12.06 8.39 7.41
C ALA A 31 -10.57 7.98 7.32
N PHE A 32 -9.73 8.53 8.19
CA PHE A 32 -8.30 8.19 8.24
C PHE A 32 -8.04 6.76 8.73
N LYS A 33 -8.85 6.24 9.67
CA LYS A 33 -8.77 4.82 10.05
C LYS A 33 -9.12 3.90 8.90
N LYS A 34 -10.20 4.21 8.15
CA LYS A 34 -10.62 3.43 6.99
C LYS A 34 -9.57 3.41 5.88
N SER A 35 -8.85 4.53 5.69
CA SER A 35 -7.83 4.62 4.66
C SER A 35 -6.57 3.77 4.94
N LEU A 36 -6.36 3.32 6.18
CA LEU A 36 -5.29 2.36 6.52
C LEU A 36 -5.59 0.94 6.02
N THR A 37 -6.87 0.58 6.02
CA THR A 37 -7.35 -0.76 5.71
C THR A 37 -7.76 -0.92 4.25
N ASP A 38 -8.21 0.17 3.61
CA ASP A 38 -8.75 0.16 2.26
C ASP A 38 -7.99 1.15 1.35
N PRO A 39 -7.23 0.66 0.35
CA PRO A 39 -6.51 1.49 -0.59
C PRO A 39 -7.40 2.46 -1.38
N GLN A 40 -8.68 2.14 -1.64
CA GLN A 40 -9.59 3.01 -2.39
C GLN A 40 -9.93 4.30 -1.63
N HIS A 41 -9.88 4.21 -0.31
CA HIS A 41 -10.12 5.33 0.61
C HIS A 41 -8.81 6.05 0.98
N MET A 42 -7.68 5.65 0.40
CA MET A 42 -6.38 6.27 0.60
C MET A 42 -5.98 7.16 -0.58
N PRO A 43 -5.56 8.41 -0.32
CA PRO A 43 -5.78 9.16 0.92
C PRO A 43 -7.25 9.60 1.07
N PRO A 44 -7.69 9.94 2.30
CA PRO A 44 -9.05 10.40 2.55
C PRO A 44 -9.41 11.63 1.71
N ARG A 45 -10.60 11.59 1.10
CA ARG A 45 -11.21 12.69 0.32
C ARG A 45 -12.57 13.06 0.91
N CYS A 46 -13.08 14.22 0.52
CA CYS A 46 -14.44 14.64 0.88
C CYS A 46 -15.39 14.43 -0.31
N CYS A 47 -15.39 15.35 -1.26
CA CYS A 47 -16.26 15.35 -2.43
C CYS A 47 -15.53 15.75 -3.71
N THR A 48 -14.29 16.22 -3.60
CA THR A 48 -13.42 16.57 -4.71
C THR A 48 -12.27 15.56 -4.78
N THR A 49 -11.46 15.66 -5.84
CA THR A 49 -10.22 14.91 -5.98
C THR A 49 -9.17 15.32 -4.94
N ASP A 50 -9.29 16.51 -4.34
CA ASP A 50 -8.40 16.99 -3.30
C ASP A 50 -8.37 16.09 -2.06
N HIS A 51 -7.14 15.80 -1.61
CA HIS A 51 -6.89 15.04 -0.41
C HIS A 51 -7.08 15.89 0.85
N ILE A 52 -7.65 15.27 1.89
CA ILE A 52 -7.74 15.89 3.22
C ILE A 52 -6.35 15.85 3.85
N SER A 53 -5.78 17.03 4.11
CA SER A 53 -4.43 17.14 4.66
C SER A 53 -4.34 16.55 6.09
N PRO A 54 -3.30 15.76 6.41
CA PRO A 54 -3.06 15.22 7.75
C PRO A 54 -2.94 16.28 8.85
N LYS A 55 -2.63 17.55 8.50
CA LYS A 55 -2.60 18.68 9.44
C LYS A 55 -3.91 18.83 10.22
N HIS A 56 -5.03 18.50 9.59
CA HIS A 56 -6.36 18.59 10.20
C HIS A 56 -6.62 17.53 11.27
N VAL A 57 -5.81 16.48 11.31
CA VAL A 57 -5.95 15.36 12.23
C VAL A 57 -4.73 15.19 13.13
N GLU A 58 -3.80 16.14 13.11
CA GLU A 58 -2.55 16.08 13.85
C GLU A 58 -2.77 15.94 15.36
N LYS A 59 -3.77 16.63 15.92
CA LYS A 59 -4.16 16.52 17.33
C LYS A 59 -5.16 15.38 17.60
N LEU A 60 -5.63 14.68 16.56
CA LEU A 60 -6.66 13.63 16.68
C LEU A 60 -6.09 12.22 16.81
N PHE A 61 -4.79 12.06 16.53
CA PHE A 61 -4.08 10.78 16.46
C PHE A 61 -2.75 10.85 17.21
N ASP A 62 -2.34 9.71 17.77
CA ASP A 62 -1.05 9.54 18.42
C ASP A 62 0.09 9.40 17.39
N ALA A 63 1.33 9.44 17.89
CA ALA A 63 2.53 9.32 17.04
C ALA A 63 2.59 7.97 16.29
N ARG A 64 2.12 6.89 16.94
CA ARG A 64 2.08 5.55 16.35
C ARG A 64 1.17 5.50 15.13
N PHE A 65 -0.07 5.96 15.25
CA PHE A 65 -1.02 6.02 14.14
C PHE A 65 -0.49 6.87 13.00
N LYS A 66 0.14 8.02 13.28
CA LYS A 66 0.73 8.88 12.24
C LYS A 66 1.84 8.16 11.47
N LYS A 67 2.70 7.42 12.17
CA LYS A 67 3.77 6.61 11.56
C LYS A 67 3.17 5.53 10.66
N ASP A 68 2.21 4.77 11.18
CA ASP A 68 1.55 3.69 10.44
C ASP A 68 0.80 4.23 9.20
N TRP A 69 0.12 5.38 9.35
CA TRP A 69 -0.59 6.05 8.26
C TRP A 69 0.35 6.59 7.19
N ASN A 70 1.46 7.21 7.57
CA ASN A 70 2.46 7.66 6.60
C ASN A 70 3.10 6.48 5.87
N GLN A 71 3.39 5.38 6.57
CA GLN A 71 3.91 4.17 5.93
C GLN A 71 2.91 3.60 4.92
N ARG A 72 1.64 3.43 5.32
CA ARG A 72 0.57 2.97 4.40
C ARG A 72 0.32 3.94 3.26
N TYR A 73 0.45 5.25 3.51
CA TYR A 73 0.36 6.27 2.48
C TYR A 73 1.46 6.03 1.44
N VAL A 74 2.72 5.89 1.86
CA VAL A 74 3.83 5.62 0.94
C VAL A 74 3.63 4.28 0.21
N GLU A 75 3.24 3.21 0.91
CA GLU A 75 3.01 1.89 0.30
C GLU A 75 1.90 1.92 -0.75
N PHE A 76 0.73 2.48 -0.41
CA PHE A 76 -0.39 2.56 -1.34
C PHE A 76 -0.13 3.55 -2.48
N THR A 77 0.47 4.69 -2.18
CA THR A 77 0.80 5.68 -3.22
C THR A 77 1.92 5.16 -4.13
N ARG A 78 2.89 4.37 -3.63
CA ARG A 78 3.90 3.70 -4.47
C ARG A 78 3.29 2.60 -5.34
N ARG A 79 2.41 1.75 -4.78
CA ARG A 79 1.70 0.70 -5.55
C ARG A 79 0.75 1.28 -6.60
N ASN A 80 0.19 2.48 -6.36
CA ASN A 80 -0.63 3.20 -7.34
C ASN A 80 0.14 4.20 -8.21
N SER A 81 1.43 4.47 -7.93
CA SER A 81 2.24 5.38 -8.74
C SER A 81 2.61 4.66 -10.03
N LEU A 82 1.96 5.10 -11.10
CA LEU A 82 2.21 4.60 -12.43
C LEU A 82 3.27 5.49 -13.07
N TYR A 83 4.29 4.88 -13.64
CA TYR A 83 5.32 5.59 -14.41
C TYR A 83 5.30 5.11 -15.84
N CYS A 84 5.72 5.96 -16.78
CA CYS A 84 5.87 5.56 -18.16
C CYS A 84 6.94 4.46 -18.28
N PRO A 85 6.59 3.27 -18.80
CA PRO A 85 7.52 2.15 -18.93
C PRO A 85 8.56 2.36 -20.05
N SER A 86 8.47 3.46 -20.81
CA SER A 86 9.47 3.78 -21.81
C SER A 86 10.78 4.19 -21.13
N ARG A 87 11.85 3.46 -21.48
CA ARG A 87 13.23 3.72 -21.01
C ARG A 87 13.70 5.16 -21.23
N ARG A 88 13.15 5.86 -22.22
CA ARG A 88 13.51 7.27 -22.54
C ARG A 88 12.56 8.29 -21.92
N CYS A 89 11.48 7.87 -21.26
CA CYS A 89 10.47 8.77 -20.70
C CYS A 89 10.47 8.74 -19.17
N GLY A 90 10.17 7.59 -18.56
CA GLY A 90 10.11 7.43 -17.10
C GLY A 90 9.14 8.36 -16.37
N GLN A 91 8.28 9.10 -17.09
CA GLN A 91 7.46 10.14 -16.49
C GLN A 91 6.41 9.55 -15.55
N TRP A 92 6.26 10.20 -14.39
CA TRP A 92 5.17 9.91 -13.47
C TRP A 92 3.81 10.25 -14.10
N ILE A 93 2.87 9.32 -14.01
CA ILE A 93 1.52 9.45 -14.54
C ILE A 93 0.62 9.96 -13.43
N SER A 94 -0.06 11.07 -13.68
CA SER A 94 -1.01 11.63 -12.73
C SER A 94 -2.13 10.63 -12.46
N PRO A 95 -2.60 10.47 -11.21
CA PRO A 95 -3.78 9.68 -10.89
C PRO A 95 -5.02 10.06 -11.70
N GLU A 96 -5.12 11.32 -12.12
CA GLU A 96 -6.21 11.84 -12.95
C GLU A 96 -6.17 11.31 -14.40
N ASP A 97 -4.99 10.92 -14.88
CA ASP A 97 -4.79 10.32 -16.21
C ASP A 97 -5.03 8.80 -16.21
N ILE A 98 -5.33 8.22 -15.04
CA ILE A 98 -5.60 6.79 -14.87
C ILE A 98 -7.11 6.55 -15.00
N ARG A 99 -7.50 5.80 -16.03
CA ARG A 99 -8.88 5.43 -16.35
C ARG A 99 -9.15 3.96 -16.01
N HIS A 100 -10.39 3.66 -15.65
CA HIS A 100 -10.89 2.30 -15.49
C HIS A 100 -11.89 2.02 -16.59
N GLU A 101 -11.52 1.18 -17.55
CA GLU A 101 -12.32 0.87 -18.72
C GLU A 101 -12.39 -0.65 -18.87
N GLY A 102 -13.60 -1.21 -19.01
CA GLY A 102 -13.80 -2.67 -19.10
C GLY A 102 -13.25 -3.46 -17.90
N GLY A 103 -13.29 -2.87 -16.69
CA GLY A 103 -12.75 -3.48 -15.47
C GLY A 103 -11.21 -3.49 -15.37
N ARG A 104 -10.51 -2.84 -16.32
CA ARG A 104 -9.04 -2.78 -16.35
C ARG A 104 -8.56 -1.35 -16.15
N ARG A 105 -7.49 -1.22 -15.36
CA ARG A 105 -6.86 0.08 -15.09
C ARG A 105 -5.87 0.40 -16.21
N GLN A 106 -6.01 1.54 -16.86
CA GLN A 106 -5.13 1.98 -17.94
C GLN A 106 -4.81 3.47 -17.83
N ALA A 107 -3.69 3.91 -18.37
CA ALA A 107 -3.36 5.32 -18.47
C ALA A 107 -2.62 5.63 -19.76
N GLN A 108 -2.59 6.90 -20.15
CA GLN A 108 -1.80 7.37 -21.29
C GLN A 108 -0.77 8.38 -20.82
N CYS A 109 0.49 8.19 -21.19
CA CYS A 109 1.55 9.13 -20.86
C CYS A 109 1.37 10.44 -21.64
N SER A 110 1.28 11.57 -20.94
CA SER A 110 1.11 12.88 -21.58
C SER A 110 2.30 13.35 -22.42
N ARG A 111 3.52 12.83 -22.18
CA ARG A 111 4.73 13.21 -22.93
C ARG A 111 5.04 12.36 -24.15
N CYS A 112 4.79 11.06 -24.09
CA CYS A 112 5.13 10.15 -25.18
C CYS A 112 3.93 9.34 -25.70
N SER A 113 2.74 9.60 -25.19
CA SER A 113 1.46 9.03 -25.64
C SER A 113 1.35 7.51 -25.51
N ILE A 114 2.31 6.85 -24.88
CA ILE A 114 2.31 5.42 -24.61
C ILE A 114 1.17 5.10 -23.64
N LYS A 115 0.34 4.12 -24.03
CA LYS A 115 -0.66 3.52 -23.15
C LYS A 115 0.00 2.53 -22.19
N ILE A 116 -0.45 2.55 -20.94
CA ILE A 116 0.17 1.84 -19.81
C ILE A 116 -0.91 1.03 -19.11
N CYS A 117 -0.63 -0.23 -18.81
CA CYS A 117 -1.47 -1.06 -17.94
C CYS A 117 -1.23 -0.66 -16.48
N GLY A 118 -2.28 -0.22 -15.79
CA GLY A 118 -2.21 0.15 -14.39
C GLY A 118 -1.92 -1.05 -13.48
N SER A 119 -2.30 -2.25 -13.87
CA SER A 119 -2.13 -3.46 -13.03
C SER A 119 -0.69 -3.95 -12.97
N CYS A 120 0.02 -3.96 -14.10
CA CYS A 120 1.40 -4.44 -14.18
C CYS A 120 2.44 -3.33 -14.42
N SER A 121 2.02 -2.07 -14.57
CA SER A 121 2.87 -0.90 -14.85
C SER A 121 3.70 -1.01 -16.14
N ARG A 122 3.30 -1.88 -17.08
CA ARG A 122 3.95 -2.06 -18.40
C ARG A 122 3.14 -1.40 -19.51
N LYS A 123 3.64 -1.48 -20.75
CA LYS A 123 2.87 -1.05 -21.93
C LYS A 123 1.52 -1.77 -21.94
N TRP A 124 0.47 -1.04 -22.36
CA TRP A 124 -0.87 -1.59 -22.46
C TRP A 124 -0.91 -2.83 -23.34
N HIS A 125 -1.72 -3.79 -22.94
CA HIS A 125 -1.88 -5.08 -23.61
C HIS A 125 -3.37 -5.44 -23.65
N TYR A 126 -3.83 -6.05 -24.75
CA TYR A 126 -5.26 -6.35 -24.95
C TYR A 126 -5.71 -7.62 -24.23
N GLN A 127 -4.79 -8.54 -23.91
CA GLN A 127 -5.08 -9.74 -23.14
C GLN A 127 -5.70 -9.36 -21.78
N SER A 128 -6.71 -10.11 -21.37
CA SER A 128 -7.40 -9.94 -20.08
C SER A 128 -6.43 -10.06 -18.91
N GLU A 129 -5.47 -10.98 -19.00
CA GLU A 129 -4.42 -11.19 -18.01
C GLU A 129 -3.14 -10.43 -18.34
N CYS A 130 -2.45 -9.95 -17.30
CA CYS A 130 -1.14 -9.37 -17.45
C CYS A 130 -0.13 -10.46 -17.84
N PRO A 131 0.73 -10.22 -18.84
CA PRO A 131 1.76 -11.18 -19.20
C PRO A 131 2.62 -11.45 -17.97
N ARG A 132 2.68 -12.72 -17.55
CA ARG A 132 3.54 -13.16 -16.45
C ARG A 132 4.96 -13.01 -16.91
N ASP A 133 5.71 -12.19 -16.19
CA ASP A 133 7.12 -12.02 -16.42
C ASP A 133 7.82 -13.05 -15.54
N GLU A 134 8.30 -14.13 -16.15
CA GLU A 134 8.98 -15.23 -15.43
C GLU A 134 10.18 -14.72 -14.61
N GLU A 135 10.76 -13.57 -14.97
CA GLU A 135 11.86 -12.91 -14.26
C GLU A 135 11.42 -12.02 -13.08
N SER A 136 10.25 -11.35 -13.18
CA SER A 136 9.76 -10.46 -12.10
C SER A 136 9.08 -11.21 -10.95
N THR A 137 8.65 -12.46 -11.19
CA THR A 137 7.94 -13.26 -10.18
C THR A 137 8.90 -13.72 -9.07
N GLN A 138 10.16 -14.02 -9.42
CA GLN A 138 11.19 -14.42 -8.45
C GLN A 138 11.60 -13.26 -7.52
N PHE A 139 11.56 -12.01 -7.99
CA PHE A 139 11.93 -10.84 -7.18
C PHE A 139 10.81 -10.38 -6.23
N LEU A 140 9.55 -10.48 -6.67
CA LEU A 140 8.39 -10.14 -5.84
C LEU A 140 8.09 -11.18 -4.76
N GLU A 141 8.37 -12.46 -5.00
CA GLU A 141 8.36 -13.49 -3.95
C GLU A 141 9.46 -13.25 -2.90
N GLN A 142 10.56 -12.59 -3.28
CA GLN A 142 11.67 -12.28 -2.38
C GLN A 142 11.43 -11.12 -1.43
N LEU A 143 10.56 -10.16 -1.81
CA LEU A 143 10.22 -8.98 -1.00
C LEU A 143 9.13 -9.22 0.04
N ASN A 144 8.46 -10.38 -0.03
CA ASN A 144 7.43 -10.79 0.92
C ASN A 144 7.97 -11.76 1.99
N ARG A 145 9.29 -11.73 2.26
CA ARG A 145 9.87 -12.41 3.44
C ARG A 145 9.38 -11.71 4.70
N GLU A 146 8.23 -12.17 5.15
CA GLU A 146 7.80 -12.12 6.53
C GLU A 146 9.02 -12.35 7.44
N VAL A 147 9.27 -11.42 8.36
CA VAL A 147 10.45 -11.40 9.26
C VAL A 147 10.33 -12.46 10.36
N TRP A 148 9.67 -13.58 10.08
CA TRP A 148 9.36 -14.63 11.03
C TRP A 148 9.24 -15.99 10.33
N GLN A 149 9.64 -17.05 11.04
CA GLN A 149 9.56 -18.43 10.56
C GLN A 149 9.09 -19.36 11.69
N ARG A 150 8.37 -20.44 11.37
CA ARG A 150 7.88 -21.40 12.38
C ARG A 150 8.83 -22.59 12.51
N CYS A 151 9.20 -22.91 13.75
CA CYS A 151 10.00 -24.11 14.05
C CYS A 151 9.24 -25.37 13.59
N TYR A 152 9.86 -26.23 12.77
CA TYR A 152 9.23 -27.47 12.32
C TYR A 152 8.86 -28.41 13.48
N ARG A 153 9.62 -28.35 14.58
CA ARG A 153 9.48 -29.23 15.75
C ARG A 153 8.43 -28.73 16.74
N CYS A 154 8.58 -27.53 17.30
CA CYS A 154 7.71 -27.01 18.36
C CYS A 154 6.68 -25.97 17.87
N LYS A 155 6.68 -25.64 16.57
CA LYS A 155 5.77 -24.67 15.93
C LYS A 155 5.85 -23.23 16.46
N ALA A 156 6.80 -22.92 17.35
CA ALA A 156 7.09 -21.58 17.81
C ALA A 156 7.53 -20.68 16.65
N THR A 157 7.01 -19.46 16.63
CA THR A 157 7.37 -18.42 15.66
C THR A 157 8.65 -17.73 16.11
N ILE A 158 9.64 -17.65 15.23
CA ILE A 158 10.96 -17.10 15.50
C ILE A 158 11.24 -15.98 14.51
N GLU A 159 11.59 -14.81 15.04
CA GLU A 159 11.95 -13.64 14.23
C GLU A 159 13.32 -13.83 13.56
N LEU A 160 13.42 -13.37 12.31
CA LEU A 160 14.64 -13.48 11.51
C LEU A 160 15.70 -12.48 11.99
N LYS A 161 16.93 -12.96 12.25
CA LYS A 161 18.11 -12.11 12.39
C LYS A 161 18.91 -12.15 11.10
N GLU A 162 19.36 -10.99 10.63
CA GLU A 162 20.18 -10.89 9.41
C GLU A 162 21.51 -11.66 9.58
N GLY A 163 21.95 -12.35 8.52
CA GLY A 163 23.33 -12.86 8.43
C GLY A 163 23.54 -14.38 8.30
N SER A 164 22.50 -15.22 8.25
CA SER A 164 22.66 -16.66 7.94
C SER A 164 21.36 -17.37 7.57
N ASN A 165 21.42 -18.34 6.64
CA ASN A 165 20.29 -19.22 6.31
C ASN A 165 19.91 -20.20 7.44
N ARG A 166 20.72 -20.30 8.50
CA ARG A 166 20.51 -21.18 9.66
C ARG A 166 19.75 -20.47 10.78
N MET A 167 18.70 -21.10 11.28
CA MET A 167 17.96 -20.68 12.46
C MET A 167 18.05 -21.72 13.57
N THR A 168 18.07 -21.27 14.82
CA THR A 168 18.05 -22.12 16.01
C THR A 168 16.87 -21.73 16.89
N CYS A 169 15.98 -22.68 17.18
CA CYS A 169 14.87 -22.49 18.11
C CYS A 169 15.32 -22.63 19.57
N HIS A 170 14.59 -22.00 20.50
CA HIS A 170 14.70 -22.25 21.94
C HIS A 170 14.52 -23.74 22.31
N CYS A 171 13.82 -24.54 21.48
CA CYS A 171 13.72 -25.99 21.66
C CYS A 171 14.96 -26.78 21.17
N GLY A 172 16.04 -26.10 20.80
CA GLY A 172 17.28 -26.69 20.29
C GLY A 172 17.22 -27.19 18.84
N ALA A 173 16.12 -26.97 18.12
CA ALA A 173 16.01 -27.39 16.71
C ALA A 173 16.69 -26.38 15.78
N GLU A 174 17.52 -26.88 14.85
CA GLU A 174 18.10 -26.07 13.77
C GLU A 174 17.33 -26.27 12.46
N PHE A 175 17.01 -25.19 11.76
CA PHE A 175 16.21 -25.22 10.53
C PHE A 175 16.54 -24.06 9.58
N CYS A 176 16.16 -24.21 8.31
CA CYS A 176 16.41 -23.25 7.26
C CYS A 176 15.48 -22.03 7.37
N MET A 177 16.04 -20.83 7.29
CA MET A 177 15.26 -19.58 7.34
C MET A 177 14.31 -19.44 6.14
N VAL A 178 14.68 -19.99 4.99
CA VAL A 178 13.94 -19.83 3.73
C VAL A 178 12.71 -20.74 3.69
N CYS A 179 12.84 -22.00 4.10
CA CYS A 179 11.78 -23.00 3.95
C CYS A 179 11.25 -23.59 5.26
N GLY A 180 11.82 -23.27 6.42
CA GLY A 180 11.41 -23.82 7.71
C GLY A 180 11.78 -25.29 7.95
N GLY A 181 12.40 -25.96 6.98
CA GLY A 181 12.80 -27.37 7.05
C GLY A 181 14.06 -27.62 7.88
N LYS A 182 14.27 -28.86 8.34
CA LYS A 182 15.44 -29.25 9.15
C LYS A 182 16.75 -28.80 8.49
N TRP A 183 17.69 -28.31 9.28
CA TRP A 183 18.95 -27.78 8.77
C TRP A 183 19.73 -28.84 7.96
N LYS A 184 20.31 -28.43 6.82
CA LYS A 184 21.01 -29.28 5.83
C LYS A 184 20.17 -30.34 5.12
N THR A 185 18.84 -30.32 5.23
CA THR A 185 17.96 -31.21 4.44
C THR A 185 17.29 -30.54 3.26
N CYS A 186 17.44 -29.22 3.11
CA CYS A 186 16.92 -28.44 1.97
C CYS A 186 18.05 -27.94 1.06
N ARG A 187 17.72 -27.63 -0.20
CA ARG A 187 18.66 -27.07 -1.20
C ARG A 187 18.52 -25.54 -1.41
N CYS A 188 17.89 -24.86 -0.44
CA CYS A 188 17.60 -23.43 -0.48
C CYS A 188 18.81 -22.56 -0.09
#